data_AF-A0A519HQY4-F1
#
_entry.id   AF-A0A519HQY4-F1
#
_cell.length_a   1.000
_cell.length_b   1.000
_cell.length_c   1.000
_cell.angle_alpha   90.00
_cell.angle_beta   90.00
_cell.angle_gamma   90.00
#
_symmetry.space_group_name_H-M   'P 1'
#
loop_
_entity.id
_entity.type
_entity.pdbx_description
1 polymer ?
#
loop_
_entity_poly.entity_id
_entity_poly.type
_entity_poly.pdbx_seq_one_letter_code
_entity_poly.pdbx_strand_id
1 'polypeptide(L)'
;MIFVAACLGGLFLILRDLFPWLEAKRSGVLKTRGYSPKRVLRSEDPERFKGYLRNRVDGMVIGLLAIGFGIGWVLFGLFALILIVPIGAIMTAMNRRGKKKARVVADEFA
;
A
#
# COMPACT_ATOMS: atom_id res chain seq x y z
N MET A 1 5.13 11.27 -2.28
CA MET A 1 6.28 10.42 -1.87
C MET A 1 5.87 9.16 -1.10
N ILE A 2 4.81 9.18 -0.28
CA ILE A 2 4.35 8.04 0.53
C ILE A 2 4.05 6.77 -0.31
N PHE A 3 3.43 6.93 -1.49
CA PHE A 3 3.13 5.81 -2.38
C PHE A 3 4.40 5.09 -2.88
N VAL A 4 5.41 5.85 -3.30
CA VAL A 4 6.67 5.30 -3.78
C VAL A 4 7.39 4.55 -2.66
N ALA A 5 7.36 5.09 -1.43
CA ALA A 5 7.91 4.41 -0.25
C ALA A 5 7.15 3.11 0.08
N ALA A 6 5.82 3.10 -0.01
CA ALA A 6 5.00 1.90 0.21
C ALA A 6 5.26 0.82 -0.84
N CYS A 7 5.36 1.19 -2.12
CA CYS A 7 5.69 0.27 -3.21
C CYS A 7 7.10 -0.30 -3.06
N LEU A 8 8.11 0.54 -2.79
CA LEU A 8 9.49 0.07 -2.60
C LEU A 8 9.64 -0.79 -1.34
N GLY A 9 9.01 -0.41 -0.23
CA GLY A 9 9.01 -1.18 1.01
C GLY A 9 8.32 -2.53 0.86
N GLY A 10 7.15 -2.55 0.23
CA GLY A 10 6.42 -3.79 -0.06
C GLY A 10 7.20 -4.71 -0.99
N LEU A 11 7.78 -4.17 -2.07
CA LEU A 11 8.61 -4.93 -3.01
C LEU A 11 9.86 -5.49 -2.32
N PHE A 12 10.53 -4.70 -1.49
CA PHE A 12 11.69 -5.12 -0.72
C PHE A 12 11.36 -6.28 0.23
N LEU A 13 10.25 -6.19 0.97
CA LEU A 13 9.81 -7.26 1.87
C LEU A 13 9.51 -8.56 1.10
N ILE A 14 8.84 -8.45 -0.05
CA ILE A 14 8.58 -9.61 -0.91
C ILE A 14 9.89 -10.23 -1.39
N LEU A 15 10.81 -9.44 -1.95
CA LEU A 15 12.11 -9.93 -2.44
C LEU A 15 12.94 -10.58 -1.34
N ARG A 16 12.98 -9.95 -0.16
CA ARG A 16 13.73 -10.43 1.01
C ARG A 16 13.30 -11.83 1.46
N ASP A 17 12.02 -12.15 1.31
CA ASP A 17 11.46 -13.45 1.68
C ASP A 17 11.36 -14.43 0.47
N LEU A 18 11.23 -13.91 -0.75
CA LEU A 18 11.17 -14.67 -2.01
C LEU A 18 12.49 -15.36 -2.36
N PHE A 19 13.61 -14.65 -2.28
CA PHE A 19 14.93 -15.21 -2.64
C PHE A 19 15.29 -16.44 -1.79
N PRO A 20 15.23 -16.37 -0.45
CA PRO A 20 15.49 -17.54 0.39
C PRO A 20 14.48 -18.67 0.18
N TRP A 21 13.22 -18.35 -0.15
CA TRP A 21 12.19 -19.35 -0.42
C TRP A 21 12.48 -20.13 -1.72
N LEU A 22 12.88 -19.44 -2.78
CA LEU A 22 13.33 -20.04 -4.05
C LEU A 22 14.56 -20.93 -3.85
N GLU A 23 15.56 -20.45 -3.11
CA GLU A 23 16.75 -21.25 -2.78
C GLU A 23 16.39 -22.50 -1.99
N ALA A 24 15.51 -22.40 -1.00
CA ALA A 24 15.08 -23.54 -0.20
C ALA A 24 14.31 -24.57 -1.06
N LYS A 25 13.48 -24.11 -2.00
CA LYS A 25 12.74 -24.99 -2.92
C LYS A 25 13.65 -25.73 -3.89
N ARG A 26 14.71 -25.06 -4.38
CA ARG A 26 15.69 -25.65 -5.32
C ARG A 26 16.71 -26.55 -4.64
N SER A 27 17.23 -26.14 -3.48
CA SER A 27 18.30 -26.84 -2.76
C SER A 27 17.81 -27.89 -1.76
N GLY A 28 16.54 -27.80 -1.32
CA GLY A 28 16.02 -28.64 -0.23
C GLY A 28 16.63 -28.34 1.14
N VAL A 29 17.43 -27.27 1.25
CA VAL A 29 18.09 -26.85 2.49
C VAL A 29 17.56 -25.49 2.92
N LEU A 30 17.14 -25.41 4.18
CA LEU A 30 16.62 -24.18 4.77
C LEU A 30 17.53 -23.74 5.91
N LYS A 31 17.93 -22.48 5.93
CA LYS A 31 18.61 -21.87 7.08
C LYS A 31 17.58 -21.15 7.94
N THR A 32 17.57 -21.41 9.25
CA THR A 32 16.72 -20.68 10.20
C THR A 32 17.19 -19.22 10.33
N ARG A 33 16.25 -18.30 10.57
CA ARG A 33 16.56 -16.89 10.91
C ARG A 33 16.91 -16.83 12.41
N GLY A 34 18.04 -16.23 12.77
CA GLY A 34 18.42 -16.00 14.17
C GLY A 34 19.93 -15.89 14.39
N TYR A 35 20.31 -15.75 15.67
CA TYR A 35 21.71 -15.60 16.12
C TYR A 35 22.56 -16.85 15.88
N SER A 36 21.95 -18.04 15.84
CA SER A 36 22.61 -19.30 15.46
C SER A 36 21.82 -19.98 14.34
N PRO A 37 22.14 -19.71 13.06
CA PRO A 37 21.42 -20.29 11.92
C PRO A 37 21.71 -21.78 11.82
N LYS A 38 20.69 -22.61 12.06
CA LYS A 38 20.75 -24.05 11.85
C LYS A 38 20.29 -24.37 10.43
N ARG A 39 21.00 -25.28 9.76
CA ARG A 39 20.54 -25.89 8.52
C ARG A 39 19.53 -26.98 8.85
N VAL A 40 18.36 -26.89 8.24
CA VAL A 40 17.30 -27.90 8.28
C VAL A 40 17.20 -28.47 6.87
N LEU A 41 17.55 -29.74 6.71
CA LEU A 41 17.36 -30.46 5.47
C LEU A 41 15.94 -31.01 5.39
N ARG A 42 15.36 -30.98 4.19
CA ARG A 42 14.04 -31.58 3.94
C ARG A 42 13.99 -33.08 4.24
N SER A 43 15.12 -33.77 4.12
CA SER A 43 15.25 -35.21 4.38
C SER A 43 15.29 -35.57 5.86
N GLU A 44 15.75 -34.66 6.72
CA GLU A 44 15.87 -34.92 8.16
C GLU A 44 14.56 -34.65 8.90
N ASP A 45 13.89 -33.54 8.59
CA ASP A 45 12.74 -33.08 9.35
C ASP A 45 11.69 -32.37 8.44
N PRO A 46 10.89 -33.14 7.68
CA PRO A 46 10.04 -32.61 6.61
C PRO A 46 8.90 -31.73 7.12
N GLU A 47 8.39 -31.97 8.33
CA GLU A 47 7.34 -31.17 8.95
C GLU A 47 7.85 -29.78 9.33
N ARG A 48 9.01 -29.70 9.99
CA ARG A 48 9.65 -28.42 10.31
C ARG A 48 10.00 -27.64 9.06
N PHE A 49 10.50 -28.29 8.01
CA PHE A 49 10.81 -27.65 6.74
C PHE A 49 9.57 -26.97 6.12
N LYS A 50 8.41 -27.65 6.15
CA LYS A 50 7.14 -27.07 5.71
C LYS A 50 6.71 -25.88 6.56
N GLY A 51 6.86 -25.96 7.89
CA GLY A 51 6.57 -24.86 8.80
C GLY A 51 7.39 -23.60 8.49
N TYR A 52 8.70 -23.75 8.28
CA TYR A 52 9.56 -22.62 7.92
C TYR A 52 9.26 -22.03 6.54
N LEU A 53 8.87 -22.86 5.56
CA LEU A 53 8.42 -22.36 4.25
C LEU A 53 7.13 -21.53 4.39
N ARG A 54 6.18 -22.00 5.21
CA ARG A 54 4.90 -21.30 5.43
C ARG A 54 5.10 -19.95 6.09
N ASN A 55 5.93 -19.87 7.14
CA ASN A 55 6.25 -18.59 7.79
C ASN A 55 6.90 -17.57 6.83
N ARG A 56 7.64 -18.03 5.80
CA ARG A 56 8.19 -17.13 4.78
C ARG A 56 7.12 -16.63 3.83
N VAL A 57 6.16 -17.49 3.46
CA VAL A 57 4.98 -17.07 2.67
C VAL A 57 4.17 -16.02 3.43
N ASP A 58 3.98 -16.18 4.74
CA ASP A 58 3.30 -15.18 5.55
C ASP A 58 4.03 -13.82 5.52
N GLY A 59 5.36 -13.82 5.53
CA GLY A 59 6.17 -12.61 5.31
C GLY A 59 5.93 -11.95 3.95
N MET A 60 5.73 -12.74 2.90
CA MET A 60 5.39 -12.24 1.56
C MET A 60 3.98 -11.65 1.52
N VAL A 61 3.03 -12.23 2.24
CA VAL A 61 1.65 -11.71 2.38
C VAL A 61 1.66 -10.32 3.03
N ILE A 62 2.49 -10.10 4.07
CA ILE A 62 2.65 -8.78 4.68
C ILE A 62 3.17 -7.76 3.66
N GLY A 63 4.15 -8.14 2.84
CA GLY A 63 4.64 -7.27 1.76
C GLY A 63 3.54 -6.93 0.74
N LEU A 64 2.70 -7.90 0.39
CA LEU A 64 1.54 -7.72 -0.50
C LEU A 64 0.49 -6.78 0.10
N LEU A 65 0.20 -6.91 1.39
CA LEU A 65 -0.70 -6.00 2.11
C LEU A 65 -0.18 -4.56 2.11
N ALA A 66 1.14 -4.36 2.28
CA ALA A 66 1.74 -3.04 2.24
C ALA A 66 1.56 -2.37 0.86
N ILE A 67 1.73 -3.13 -0.23
CA ILE A 67 1.46 -2.66 -1.60
C ILE A 67 -0.03 -2.34 -1.76
N GLY A 68 -0.90 -3.24 -1.32
CA GLY A 68 -2.36 -3.05 -1.38
C GLY A 68 -2.81 -1.78 -0.64
N PHE A 69 -2.24 -1.50 0.53
CA PHE A 69 -2.51 -0.28 1.28
C PHE A 69 -2.05 0.97 0.53
N GLY A 70 -0.86 0.92 -0.09
CA GLY A 70 -0.37 2.00 -0.95
C GLY A 70 -1.33 2.31 -2.11
N ILE A 71 -1.82 1.27 -2.79
CA ILE A 71 -2.79 1.41 -3.88
C ILE A 71 -4.11 1.99 -3.36
N GLY A 72 -4.62 1.44 -2.25
CA GLY A 72 -5.85 1.93 -1.62
C GLY A 72 -5.78 3.40 -1.24
N TRP A 73 -4.63 3.84 -0.72
CA TRP A 73 -4.39 5.24 -0.40
C TRP A 73 -4.45 6.15 -1.62
N VAL A 74 -3.87 5.73 -2.75
CA VAL A 74 -3.92 6.49 -4.01
C VAL A 74 -5.34 6.56 -4.54
N LEU A 75 -6.07 5.45 -4.55
CA LEU A 75 -7.46 5.40 -4.99
C LEU A 75 -8.35 6.30 -4.12
N PHE A 76 -8.15 6.27 -2.80
CA PHE A 76 -8.86 7.15 -1.87
C PHE A 76 -8.57 8.62 -2.14
N GLY A 77 -7.30 8.99 -2.35
CA GLY A 77 -6.92 10.35 -2.73
C GLY A 77 -7.52 10.80 -4.06
N LEU A 78 -7.55 9.90 -5.05
CA LEU A 78 -8.18 10.17 -6.35
C LEU A 78 -9.70 10.38 -6.20
N PHE A 79 -10.36 9.54 -5.40
CA PHE A 79 -11.78 9.64 -5.12
C PHE A 79 -12.11 10.94 -4.37
N ALA A 80 -11.30 11.31 -3.37
CA ALA A 80 -11.42 12.58 -2.67
C ALA A 80 -11.25 13.77 -3.62
N LEU A 81 -10.28 13.72 -4.55
CA LEU A 81 -10.09 14.76 -5.56
C LEU A 81 -11.33 14.90 -6.46
N ILE A 82 -11.85 13.79 -6.96
CA ILE A 82 -13.05 13.76 -7.80
C ILE A 82 -14.27 14.33 -7.08
N LEU A 83 -14.40 14.12 -5.76
CA LEU A 83 -15.48 14.68 -4.95
C LEU A 83 -15.29 16.16 -4.59
N ILE A 84 -14.06 16.59 -4.32
CA ILE A 84 -13.76 17.96 -3.86
C ILE A 84 -13.88 18.96 -5.01
N VAL A 85 -13.45 18.60 -6.22
CA VAL A 85 -13.50 19.47 -7.40
C VAL A 85 -14.93 19.99 -7.72
N PRO A 86 -15.99 19.16 -7.79
CA PRO A 86 -17.35 19.64 -8.06
C PRO A 86 -17.90 20.48 -6.90
N ILE A 87 -17.58 20.15 -5.65
CA ILE A 87 -18.01 20.93 -4.48
C ILE A 87 -17.38 22.34 -4.51
N GLY A 88 -16.08 22.44 -4.81
CA GLY A 88 -15.40 23.71 -4.98
C GLY A 88 -15.98 24.54 -6.14
N ALA A 89 -16.31 23.90 -7.26
CA ALA A 89 -16.95 24.57 -8.39
C ALA A 89 -18.34 25.13 -8.03
N ILE A 90 -19.15 24.37 -7.30
CA ILE A 90 -20.48 24.79 -6.83
C ILE A 90 -20.37 25.96 -5.85
N MET A 91 -19.48 25.89 -4.86
CA MET A 91 -19.27 26.99 -3.90
C MET A 91 -18.79 28.28 -4.59
N THR A 92 -17.88 28.16 -5.56
CA THR A 92 -17.39 29.30 -6.34
C THR A 92 -18.51 29.92 -7.17
N ALA A 93 -19.38 29.10 -7.77
CA ALA A 93 -20.53 29.57 -8.54
C ALA A 93 -21.58 30.26 -7.66
N MET A 94 -21.85 29.74 -6.46
CA MET A 94 -22.78 30.34 -5.50
C MET A 94 -22.28 31.71 -4.99
N ASN A 95 -21.00 31.82 -4.65
CA ASN A 95 -20.40 33.06 -4.17
C ASN A 95 -20.45 34.17 -5.26
N ARG A 96 -20.27 33.81 -6.53
CA ARG A 96 -20.44 34.74 -7.67
C ARG A 96 -21.89 35.21 -7.84
N ARG A 97 -22.89 34.34 -7.63
CA ARG A 97 -24.32 34.74 -7.68
C ARG A 97 -24.69 35.68 -6.54
N GLY A 98 -24.19 35.43 -5.33
CA GLY A 98 -24.38 36.32 -4.18
C GLY A 98 -23.85 37.73 -4.44
N LYS A 99 -22.62 37.84 -4.95
CA LYS A 99 -22.03 39.14 -5.31
C LYS A 99 -22.78 39.88 -6.43
N LYS A 100 -23.31 39.16 -7.43
CA LYS A 100 -24.13 39.80 -8.48
C LYS A 100 -25.44 40.34 -7.91
N LYS A 101 -26.16 39.56 -7.09
CA LYS A 101 -27.38 40.04 -6.43
C LYS A 101 -27.12 41.27 -5.56
N ALA A 102 -26.05 41.26 -4.76
CA ALA A 102 -25.70 42.38 -3.91
C ALA A 102 -25.41 43.68 -4.69
N ARG A 103 -24.77 43.59 -5.87
CA ARG A 103 -24.56 44.75 -6.74
C ARG A 103 -25.86 45.30 -7.33
N VAL A 104 -26.71 44.43 -7.88
CA VAL A 104 -28.00 44.86 -8.47
C VAL A 104 -28.87 45.59 -7.44
N VAL A 105 -28.92 45.08 -6.22
CA VAL A 105 -29.66 45.72 -5.12
C VAL A 105 -29.04 47.06 -4.74
N ALA A 106 -27.71 47.18 -4.71
CA ALA A 106 -27.05 48.45 -4.44
C ALA A 106 -27.31 49.51 -5.53
N ASP A 107 -27.40 49.09 -6.80
CA ASP A 107 -27.73 49.97 -7.93
C ASP A 107 -29.21 50.39 -7.94
N GLU A 108 -30.13 49.58 -7.39
CA GLU A 108 -31.55 49.94 -7.25
C GLU A 108 -31.83 50.96 -6.12
N PHE A 109 -30.91 51.08 -5.16
CA PHE A 109 -31.04 52.00 -4.02
C PHE A 109 -30.16 53.25 -4.12
N ALA A 110 -29.48 53.47 -5.25
CA ALA A 110 -28.66 54.64 -5.57
C ALA A 110 -29.41 55.61 -6.49
#